data_AF-K9VMC8-F1
#
_entry.id   AF-K9VMC8-F1
#
_cell.length_a   1.000
_cell.length_b   1.000
_cell.length_c   1.000
_cell.angle_alpha   90.00
_cell.angle_beta   90.00
_cell.angle_gamma   90.00
#
_symmetry.space_group_name_H-M   'P 1'
#
loop_
_entity.id
_entity.type
_entity.pdbx_description
1 polymer ?
#
loop_
_entity_poly.entity_id
_entity_poly.type
_entity_poly.pdbx_seq_one_letter_code
_entity_poly.pdbx_strand_id
1 'polypeptide(L)'
;MNTKLLSALTATAAATALFGAGAPAQAFSFSTNGITFSQDTSVKFNFKQSHGMYQSSLGIYSVKDSAATLVSTLFSETKSSDNEWENEWKGTLGNTVLGSGSAVFTFLANQVYTLGLDSGWGGSVYSTSALNSGSQQAVFGAQSQLWDALDKETTNVFQAAGQFTNGYASLFNGGTLIGFDDRGNNNDADFQDFTVSAEAVPEPMTMTGLALGLGGLVAARRRRASKTTS
;
A
#
# COMPACT_ATOMS: atom_id res chain seq x y z
N MET A 1 29.78 61.17 24.86
CA MET A 1 28.56 60.48 24.38
C MET A 1 28.58 60.53 22.86
N ASN A 2 28.63 59.35 22.25
CA ASN A 2 28.97 59.13 20.84
C ASN A 2 27.80 59.38 19.88
N THR A 3 28.16 59.82 18.70
CA THR A 3 27.34 60.23 17.56
C THR A 3 26.78 59.05 16.74
N LYS A 4 25.53 59.26 16.31
CA LYS A 4 24.90 58.89 15.02
C LYS A 4 24.51 57.42 14.78
N LEU A 5 23.18 57.26 14.82
CA LEU A 5 22.35 56.13 14.40
C LEU A 5 22.30 55.96 12.86
N LEU A 6 22.29 54.69 12.47
CA LEU A 6 21.50 54.02 11.42
C LEU A 6 21.84 54.25 9.94
N SER A 7 22.41 53.16 9.40
CA SER A 7 22.52 52.83 7.99
C SER A 7 21.46 51.79 7.60
N ALA A 8 21.17 51.78 6.30
CA ALA A 8 20.71 50.65 5.50
C ALA A 8 19.21 50.28 5.49
N LEU A 9 18.54 50.92 4.53
CA LEU A 9 17.46 50.42 3.69
C LEU A 9 17.58 48.90 3.42
N THR A 10 16.58 48.12 3.79
CA THR A 10 16.34 46.77 3.25
C THR A 10 14.94 46.72 2.66
N ALA A 11 14.87 46.67 1.34
CA ALA A 11 13.65 46.45 0.58
C ALA A 11 13.15 45.02 0.86
N THR A 12 12.02 44.91 1.56
CA THR A 12 11.33 43.62 1.70
C THR A 12 10.48 43.43 0.45
N ALA A 13 10.92 42.55 -0.45
CA ALA A 13 10.10 42.11 -1.56
C ALA A 13 8.88 41.36 -1.01
N ALA A 14 7.68 41.86 -1.29
CA ALA A 14 6.44 41.14 -1.03
C ALA A 14 6.42 39.90 -1.93
N ALA A 15 6.61 38.72 -1.35
CA ALA A 15 6.33 37.46 -2.02
C ALA A 15 4.82 37.29 -2.10
N THR A 16 4.24 37.69 -3.23
CA THR A 16 2.87 37.32 -3.60
C THR A 16 2.84 35.81 -3.75
N ALA A 17 2.36 35.10 -2.73
CA ALA A 17 1.99 33.70 -2.86
C ALA A 17 0.82 33.61 -3.84
N LEU A 18 1.13 33.33 -5.10
CA LEU A 18 0.14 32.88 -6.07
C LEU A 18 -0.46 31.58 -5.51
N PHE A 19 -1.73 31.66 -5.09
CA PHE A 19 -2.61 30.52 -4.93
C PHE A 19 -2.81 29.88 -6.30
N GLY A 20 -1.81 29.14 -6.77
CA GLY A 20 -1.99 28.12 -7.79
C GLY A 20 -2.62 26.93 -7.10
N ALA A 21 -3.88 26.66 -7.41
CA ALA A 21 -4.52 25.39 -7.09
C ALA A 21 -3.78 24.27 -7.83
N GLY A 22 -2.67 23.83 -7.27
CA GLY A 22 -2.08 22.55 -7.57
C GLY A 22 -3.03 21.52 -6.98
N ALA A 23 -3.98 21.03 -7.78
CA ALA A 23 -4.48 19.69 -7.51
C ALA A 23 -3.23 18.80 -7.37
N PRO A 24 -3.08 18.04 -6.27
CA PRO A 24 -1.93 17.16 -6.15
C PRO A 24 -1.96 16.26 -7.39
N ALA A 25 -0.84 16.20 -8.12
CA ALA A 25 -0.65 15.11 -9.06
C ALA A 25 -0.95 13.84 -8.26
N GLN A 26 -2.00 13.11 -8.62
CA GLN A 26 -2.36 11.85 -7.98
C GLN A 26 -1.22 10.88 -8.31
N ALA A 27 -0.16 10.93 -7.52
CA ALA A 27 0.93 9.99 -7.59
C ALA A 27 0.35 8.65 -7.15
N PHE A 28 0.31 7.70 -8.08
CA PHE A 28 -0.11 6.34 -7.79
C PHE A 28 0.67 5.82 -6.59
N SER A 29 -0.05 5.15 -5.70
CA SER A 29 0.44 4.87 -4.37
C SER A 29 0.04 3.47 -3.96
N PHE A 30 0.95 2.81 -3.25
CA PHE A 30 0.67 1.61 -2.49
C PHE A 30 1.46 1.75 -1.19
N SER A 31 0.92 2.56 -0.28
CA SER A 31 1.67 3.17 0.82
C SER A 31 0.79 3.57 1.99
N THR A 32 1.41 4.11 3.04
CA THR A 32 0.71 4.68 4.21
C THR A 32 -0.02 6.00 3.94
N ASN A 33 0.05 6.52 2.71
CA ASN A 33 -0.69 7.71 2.27
C ASN A 33 -1.95 7.35 1.47
N GLY A 34 -2.28 6.05 1.35
CA GLY A 34 -3.39 5.55 0.54
C GLY A 34 -2.93 4.66 -0.60
N ILE A 35 -3.89 4.00 -1.22
CA ILE A 35 -3.69 3.08 -2.34
C ILE A 35 -4.45 3.61 -3.55
N THR A 36 -3.75 3.89 -4.64
CA THR A 36 -4.30 4.43 -5.89
C THR A 36 -3.50 3.93 -7.09
N PHE A 37 -4.19 3.65 -8.21
CA PHE A 37 -3.57 3.18 -9.45
C PHE A 37 -4.11 3.95 -10.66
N SER A 38 -3.31 4.04 -11.73
CA SER A 38 -3.67 4.69 -13.01
C SER A 38 -4.66 3.90 -13.84
N GLN A 39 -4.65 2.59 -13.64
CA GLN A 39 -5.42 1.60 -14.36
C GLN A 39 -5.92 0.56 -13.36
N ASP A 40 -6.93 -0.20 -13.76
CA ASP A 40 -7.42 -1.31 -12.96
C ASP A 40 -6.26 -2.27 -12.67
N THR A 41 -5.91 -2.44 -11.40
CA THR A 41 -4.73 -3.21 -11.01
C THR A 41 -5.17 -4.33 -10.10
N SER A 42 -4.97 -5.56 -10.55
CA SER A 42 -5.21 -6.74 -9.72
C SER A 42 -4.00 -6.99 -8.84
N VAL A 43 -4.22 -7.12 -7.53
CA VAL A 43 -3.19 -7.42 -6.54
C VAL A 43 -3.56 -8.71 -5.85
N LYS A 44 -2.61 -9.64 -5.81
CA LYS A 44 -2.71 -10.88 -5.05
C LYS A 44 -2.12 -10.65 -3.66
N PHE A 45 -2.94 -10.89 -2.65
CA PHE A 45 -2.55 -10.91 -1.26
C PHE A 45 -2.32 -12.35 -0.81
N ASN A 46 -1.31 -12.56 0.04
CA ASN A 46 -1.06 -13.82 0.71
C ASN A 46 -0.90 -13.58 2.20
N PHE A 47 -1.68 -14.30 3.00
CA PHE A 47 -1.51 -14.32 4.44
C PHE A 47 -0.13 -14.88 4.80
N LYS A 48 0.54 -14.25 5.78
CA LYS A 48 1.82 -14.74 6.31
C LYS A 48 1.64 -15.26 7.71
N GLN A 49 1.22 -14.38 8.61
CA GLN A 49 0.99 -14.69 10.01
C GLN A 49 0.18 -13.56 10.65
N SER A 50 -0.40 -13.86 11.80
CA SER A 50 -0.97 -12.89 12.72
C SER A 50 -0.48 -13.16 14.14
N HIS A 51 -0.52 -12.13 14.98
CA HIS A 51 -0.25 -12.21 16.41
C HIS A 51 -1.30 -11.34 17.08
N GLY A 52 -2.11 -11.89 17.97
CA GLY A 52 -3.18 -11.05 18.50
C GLY A 52 -3.94 -11.70 19.62
N MET A 53 -4.19 -10.90 20.67
CA MET A 53 -5.21 -11.27 21.65
C MET A 53 -6.61 -11.14 21.05
N TYR A 54 -6.79 -10.23 20.09
CA TYR A 54 -8.06 -10.01 19.40
C TYR A 54 -8.21 -10.92 18.19
N GLN A 55 -9.47 -11.19 17.84
CA GLN A 55 -9.81 -11.81 16.56
C GLN A 55 -9.99 -10.70 15.54
N SER A 56 -9.16 -10.71 14.52
CA SER A 56 -9.02 -9.61 13.58
C SER A 56 -9.40 -10.00 12.15
N SER A 57 -9.87 -9.01 11.39
CA SER A 57 -10.22 -9.17 9.97
C SER A 57 -9.55 -8.10 9.13
N LEU A 58 -8.71 -8.53 8.19
CA LEU A 58 -8.08 -7.64 7.23
C LEU A 58 -8.98 -7.48 6.00
N GLY A 59 -9.29 -6.23 5.66
CA GLY A 59 -10.13 -5.86 4.53
C GLY A 59 -9.55 -4.74 3.67
N ILE A 60 -10.17 -4.56 2.51
CA ILE A 60 -9.96 -3.43 1.60
C ILE A 60 -11.14 -2.49 1.77
N TYR A 61 -10.83 -1.21 1.89
CA TYR A 61 -11.80 -0.15 2.08
C TYR A 61 -11.64 0.89 0.98
N SER A 62 -12.75 1.33 0.39
CA SER A 62 -12.76 2.55 -0.45
C SER A 62 -12.77 3.78 0.46
N VAL A 63 -12.03 4.82 0.08
CA VAL A 63 -11.93 6.07 0.84
C VAL A 63 -12.55 7.21 0.04
N LYS A 64 -13.56 7.86 0.63
CA LYS A 64 -14.20 9.04 0.05
C LYS A 64 -14.50 10.04 1.16
N ASP A 65 -14.16 11.31 0.95
CA ASP A 65 -14.41 12.39 1.92
C ASP A 65 -13.89 12.05 3.34
N SER A 66 -12.70 11.43 3.39
CA SER A 66 -12.05 10.91 4.61
C SER A 66 -12.80 9.80 5.36
N ALA A 67 -13.87 9.25 4.79
CA ALA A 67 -14.57 8.08 5.31
C ALA A 67 -14.11 6.81 4.58
N ALA A 68 -13.78 5.77 5.35
CA ALA A 68 -13.47 4.44 4.85
C ALA A 68 -14.73 3.58 4.85
N THR A 69 -14.99 2.86 3.76
CA THR A 69 -16.10 1.90 3.63
C THR A 69 -15.55 0.56 3.16
N LEU A 70 -15.85 -0.52 3.90
CA LEU A 70 -15.41 -1.87 3.55
C LEU A 70 -15.98 -2.27 2.19
N VAL A 71 -15.12 -2.72 1.29
CA VAL A 71 -15.51 -3.22 -0.04
C VAL A 71 -15.20 -4.70 -0.23
N SER A 72 -14.20 -5.24 0.49
CA SER A 72 -13.86 -6.65 0.44
C SER A 72 -13.11 -7.09 1.69
N THR A 73 -13.44 -8.25 2.25
CA THR A 73 -12.64 -8.89 3.30
C THR A 73 -11.62 -9.81 2.65
N LEU A 74 -10.34 -9.65 2.99
CA LEU A 74 -9.24 -10.48 2.44
C LEU A 74 -9.03 -11.73 3.30
N PHE A 75 -8.85 -11.53 4.59
CA PHE A 75 -8.57 -12.59 5.56
C PHE A 75 -9.30 -12.26 6.86
N SER A 76 -9.82 -13.29 7.50
CA SER A 76 -10.50 -13.16 8.79
C SER A 76 -10.05 -14.32 9.66
N GLU A 77 -9.67 -13.98 10.89
CA GLU A 77 -9.39 -14.97 11.90
C GLU A 77 -10.70 -15.57 12.41
N THR A 78 -10.67 -16.86 12.74
CA THR A 78 -11.81 -17.57 13.33
C THR A 78 -11.72 -17.67 14.85
N LYS A 79 -10.55 -17.36 15.40
CA LYS A 79 -10.19 -17.27 16.82
C LYS A 79 -8.98 -16.35 16.93
N SER A 80 -8.64 -15.86 18.12
CA SER A 80 -7.53 -14.90 18.28
C SER A 80 -6.15 -15.46 17.93
N SER A 81 -5.90 -16.74 18.22
CA SER A 81 -4.59 -17.35 18.01
C SER A 81 -4.67 -18.87 17.97
N ASP A 82 -3.57 -19.51 17.58
CA ASP A 82 -3.50 -20.96 17.51
C ASP A 82 -3.55 -21.59 18.90
N ASN A 83 -2.80 -21.02 19.86
CA ASN A 83 -2.63 -21.54 21.22
C ASN A 83 -2.36 -20.44 22.29
N GLU A 84 -2.95 -19.26 22.12
CA GLU A 84 -2.90 -18.15 23.10
C GLU A 84 -1.46 -17.76 23.51
N TRP A 85 -1.23 -17.52 24.80
CA TRP A 85 0.05 -17.10 25.34
C TRP A 85 1.16 -18.15 25.19
N GLU A 86 0.83 -19.44 24.98
CA GLU A 86 1.82 -20.50 24.86
C GLU A 86 2.65 -20.39 23.57
N ASN A 87 2.15 -19.65 22.57
CA ASN A 87 2.86 -19.39 21.32
C ASN A 87 2.86 -17.90 20.96
N GLU A 88 2.90 -17.02 21.96
CA GLU A 88 2.95 -15.56 21.77
C GLU A 88 1.78 -15.05 20.91
N TRP A 89 0.59 -15.63 21.10
CA TRP A 89 -0.64 -15.27 20.39
C TRP A 89 -0.57 -15.46 18.87
N LYS A 90 0.36 -16.30 18.39
CA LYS A 90 0.53 -16.52 16.96
C LYS A 90 -0.68 -17.24 16.35
N GLY A 91 -1.17 -16.69 15.26
CA GLY A 91 -2.17 -17.27 14.36
C GLY A 91 -1.55 -17.75 13.05
N THR A 92 -1.90 -18.97 12.64
CA THR A 92 -1.43 -19.56 11.37
C THR A 92 -2.56 -19.92 10.41
N LEU A 93 -2.19 -20.09 9.14
CA LEU A 93 -3.08 -20.55 8.10
C LEU A 93 -3.48 -22.02 8.33
N GLY A 94 -4.77 -22.32 8.19
CA GLY A 94 -5.35 -23.64 8.42
C GLY A 94 -5.78 -23.89 9.86
N ASN A 95 -5.52 -22.94 10.77
CA ASN A 95 -5.93 -23.02 12.17
C ASN A 95 -6.66 -21.73 12.59
N THR A 96 -5.93 -20.63 12.78
CA THR A 96 -6.52 -19.33 13.13
C THR A 96 -7.18 -18.66 11.93
N VAL A 97 -6.47 -18.58 10.81
CA VAL A 97 -7.04 -18.11 9.53
C VAL A 97 -7.35 -19.33 8.67
N LEU A 98 -8.59 -19.47 8.21
CA LEU A 98 -9.00 -20.58 7.36
C LEU A 98 -8.99 -20.21 5.87
N GLY A 99 -8.93 -21.21 5.00
CA GLY A 99 -8.98 -21.04 3.54
C GLY A 99 -7.63 -21.24 2.85
N SER A 100 -7.49 -20.67 1.66
CA SER A 100 -6.29 -20.83 0.80
C SER A 100 -5.09 -20.01 1.26
N GLY A 101 -5.29 -19.04 2.16
CA GLY A 101 -4.27 -18.06 2.52
C GLY A 101 -3.93 -17.09 1.40
N SER A 102 -4.73 -17.03 0.34
CA SER A 102 -4.55 -16.07 -0.75
C SER A 102 -5.88 -15.51 -1.26
N ALA A 103 -5.89 -14.20 -1.50
CA ALA A 103 -7.02 -13.47 -2.04
C ALA A 103 -6.54 -12.53 -3.15
N VAL A 104 -7.36 -12.29 -4.17
CA VAL A 104 -7.05 -11.33 -5.23
C VAL A 104 -8.12 -10.24 -5.22
N PHE A 105 -7.70 -8.98 -5.34
CA PHE A 105 -8.60 -7.86 -5.48
C PHE A 105 -8.14 -6.95 -6.62
N THR A 106 -9.11 -6.47 -7.40
CA THR A 106 -8.87 -5.50 -8.48
C THR A 106 -9.18 -4.10 -7.97
N PHE A 107 -8.13 -3.31 -7.78
CA PHE A 107 -8.24 -1.89 -7.49
C PHE A 107 -8.60 -1.14 -8.75
N LEU A 108 -9.76 -0.47 -8.76
CA LEU A 108 -10.19 0.32 -9.91
C LEU A 108 -9.32 1.57 -10.09
N ALA A 109 -9.07 1.93 -11.34
CA ALA A 109 -8.32 3.11 -11.72
C ALA A 109 -8.87 4.40 -11.07
N ASN A 110 -7.97 5.27 -10.61
CA ASN A 110 -8.27 6.59 -10.05
C ASN A 110 -9.20 6.59 -8.83
N GLN A 111 -9.32 5.47 -8.13
CA GLN A 111 -10.02 5.38 -6.87
C GLN A 111 -9.03 5.26 -5.71
N VAL A 112 -9.38 5.87 -4.58
CA VAL A 112 -8.58 5.83 -3.36
C VAL A 112 -9.06 4.69 -2.48
N TYR A 113 -8.13 3.83 -2.08
CA TYR A 113 -8.35 2.73 -1.16
C TYR A 113 -7.41 2.82 0.04
N THR A 114 -7.75 2.06 1.06
CA THR A 114 -6.89 1.75 2.19
C THR A 114 -7.09 0.29 2.56
N LEU A 115 -6.08 -0.32 3.16
CA LEU A 115 -6.27 -1.59 3.87
C LEU A 115 -6.72 -1.26 5.29
N GLY A 116 -7.57 -2.09 5.88
CA GLY A 116 -8.02 -1.90 7.26
C GLY A 116 -7.99 -3.21 8.02
N LEU A 117 -7.48 -3.17 9.24
CA LEU A 117 -7.53 -4.26 10.19
C LEU A 117 -8.62 -3.92 11.22
N ASP A 118 -9.65 -4.75 11.29
CA ASP A 118 -10.73 -4.63 12.26
C ASP A 118 -10.57 -5.71 13.34
N SER A 119 -10.21 -5.29 14.54
CA SER A 119 -10.02 -6.14 15.73
C SER A 119 -11.29 -6.21 16.59
N GLY A 120 -12.45 -5.86 16.02
CA GLY A 120 -13.74 -5.89 16.69
C GLY A 120 -13.81 -4.92 17.87
N TRP A 121 -13.69 -5.44 19.09
CA TRP A 121 -13.68 -4.61 20.31
C TRP A 121 -12.44 -3.72 20.41
N GLY A 122 -11.32 -4.11 19.78
CA GLY A 122 -10.12 -3.27 19.65
C GLY A 122 -10.32 -2.07 18.70
N GLY A 123 -11.42 -2.07 17.94
CA GLY A 123 -11.68 -1.09 16.91
C GLY A 123 -10.95 -1.42 15.62
N SER A 124 -10.94 -0.46 14.70
CA SER A 124 -10.31 -0.63 13.40
C SER A 124 -9.20 0.40 13.20
N VAL A 125 -8.13 -0.07 12.56
CA VAL A 125 -7.01 0.74 12.09
C VAL A 125 -6.88 0.62 10.59
N TYR A 126 -6.27 1.62 9.97
CA TYR A 126 -6.11 1.69 8.53
C TYR A 126 -4.64 1.75 8.14
N SER A 127 -4.30 1.31 6.94
CA SER A 127 -2.96 1.48 6.41
C SER A 127 -2.66 2.95 6.11
N THR A 128 -3.68 3.76 5.86
CA THR A 128 -3.55 5.20 5.63
C THR A 128 -3.47 5.96 6.94
N SER A 129 -2.31 6.53 7.28
CA SER A 129 -2.09 7.19 8.59
C SER A 129 -3.06 8.34 8.88
N ALA A 130 -3.51 9.07 7.84
CA ALA A 130 -4.48 10.15 8.01
C ALA A 130 -5.85 9.67 8.53
N LEU A 131 -6.23 8.40 8.28
CA LEU A 131 -7.45 7.79 8.81
C LEU A 131 -7.29 7.33 10.27
N ASN A 132 -6.07 7.35 10.79
CA ASN A 132 -5.70 6.99 12.15
C ASN A 132 -5.30 8.23 12.98
N SER A 133 -5.86 9.40 12.68
CA SER A 133 -5.48 10.68 13.31
C SER A 133 -3.98 11.01 13.16
N GLY A 134 -3.35 10.57 12.07
CA GLY A 134 -1.94 10.78 11.77
C GLY A 134 -1.00 9.68 12.27
N SER A 135 -1.49 8.71 13.06
CA SER A 135 -0.68 7.59 13.55
C SER A 135 -0.47 6.53 12.47
N GLN A 136 0.77 6.06 12.31
CA GLN A 136 1.08 4.93 11.43
C GLN A 136 0.69 3.62 12.13
N GLN A 137 -0.17 2.84 11.49
CA GLN A 137 -0.68 1.54 11.99
C GLN A 137 -0.44 0.41 10.97
N ALA A 138 0.24 0.74 9.87
CA ALA A 138 0.76 -0.24 8.95
C ALA A 138 2.13 0.19 8.42
N VAL A 139 2.95 -0.79 8.09
CA VAL A 139 4.25 -0.61 7.42
C VAL A 139 4.23 -1.31 6.07
N PHE A 140 4.90 -0.72 5.09
CA PHE A 140 5.04 -1.25 3.73
C PHE A 140 6.52 -1.30 3.35
N GLY A 141 6.97 -2.44 2.83
CA GLY A 141 8.35 -2.57 2.37
C GLY A 141 8.55 -3.72 1.40
N ALA A 142 9.74 -3.78 0.80
CA ALA A 142 10.15 -4.96 0.06
C ALA A 142 10.13 -6.19 0.96
N GLN A 143 9.65 -7.33 0.44
CA GLN A 143 9.28 -8.45 1.29
C GLN A 143 10.39 -8.93 2.22
N SER A 144 11.60 -9.17 1.71
CA SER A 144 12.73 -9.62 2.54
C SER A 144 13.20 -8.56 3.53
N GLN A 145 13.26 -7.29 3.10
CA GLN A 145 13.78 -6.20 3.93
C GLN A 145 12.88 -5.92 5.13
N LEU A 146 11.55 -5.90 4.92
CA LEU A 146 10.63 -5.69 6.03
C LEU A 146 10.51 -6.93 6.90
N TRP A 147 10.49 -8.13 6.33
CA TRP A 147 10.45 -9.37 7.12
C TRP A 147 11.66 -9.49 8.05
N ASP A 148 12.87 -9.27 7.53
CA ASP A 148 14.11 -9.29 8.32
C ASP A 148 14.15 -8.21 9.41
N ALA A 149 13.43 -7.09 9.21
CA ALA A 149 13.35 -6.01 10.17
C ALA A 149 12.36 -6.34 11.29
N LEU A 150 11.18 -6.85 10.95
CA LEU A 150 10.16 -7.28 11.92
C LEU A 150 10.66 -8.46 12.77
N ASP A 151 11.27 -9.47 12.16
CA ASP A 151 11.76 -10.68 12.87
C ASP A 151 12.92 -10.38 13.84
N LYS A 152 13.65 -9.27 13.64
CA LYS A 152 14.74 -8.83 14.52
C LYS A 152 14.31 -7.82 15.56
N GLU A 153 13.05 -7.37 15.52
CA GLU A 153 12.56 -6.43 16.50
C GLU A 153 12.38 -7.17 17.83
N THR A 154 13.17 -6.77 18.82
CA THR A 154 13.18 -7.37 20.16
C THR A 154 12.55 -6.45 21.20
N THR A 155 12.06 -5.31 20.73
CA THR A 155 11.38 -4.31 21.55
C THR A 155 9.90 -4.31 21.20
N ASN A 156 9.08 -3.76 22.09
CA ASN A 156 7.66 -3.65 21.84
C ASN A 156 7.32 -2.57 20.79
N VAL A 157 8.32 -1.88 20.19
CA VAL A 157 8.09 -0.76 19.27
C VAL A 157 9.02 -0.85 18.07
N PHE A 158 8.45 -0.95 16.87
CA PHE A 158 9.24 -1.01 15.64
C PHE A 158 9.82 0.37 15.27
N GLN A 159 11.09 0.58 15.60
CA GLN A 159 11.75 1.89 15.48
C GLN A 159 11.87 2.38 14.02
N ALA A 160 11.91 1.45 13.06
CA ALA A 160 12.11 1.76 11.65
C ALA A 160 10.81 2.07 10.90
N ALA A 161 9.65 2.14 11.56
CA ALA A 161 8.34 2.29 10.92
C ALA A 161 8.29 3.41 9.86
N GLY A 162 8.90 4.58 10.15
CA GLY A 162 8.94 5.71 9.23
C GLY A 162 9.75 5.48 7.94
N GLN A 163 10.61 4.45 7.90
CA GLN A 163 11.33 4.02 6.69
C GLN A 163 10.49 3.07 5.82
N PHE A 164 9.49 2.40 6.42
CA PHE A 164 8.64 1.41 5.78
C PHE A 164 7.25 1.98 5.52
N THR A 165 7.18 2.97 4.63
CA THR A 165 5.93 3.66 4.31
C THR A 165 5.42 3.39 2.90
N ASN A 166 6.24 2.82 2.01
CA ASN A 166 5.93 2.70 0.59
C ASN A 166 6.28 1.32 0.04
N GLY A 167 5.29 0.62 -0.49
CA GLY A 167 5.44 -0.66 -1.17
C GLY A 167 5.32 -0.58 -2.70
N TYR A 168 5.00 0.57 -3.28
CA TYR A 168 4.63 0.65 -4.70
C TYR A 168 5.67 0.05 -5.65
N ALA A 169 6.96 0.35 -5.46
CA ALA A 169 8.01 -0.20 -6.32
C ALA A 169 8.16 -1.73 -6.16
N SER A 170 8.09 -2.23 -4.93
CA SER A 170 8.25 -3.67 -4.63
C SER A 170 7.03 -4.48 -5.05
N LEU A 171 5.83 -3.88 -5.05
CA LEU A 171 4.60 -4.52 -5.50
C LEU A 171 4.73 -5.14 -6.90
N PHE A 172 5.48 -4.49 -7.79
CA PHE A 172 5.75 -4.93 -9.17
C PHE A 172 7.11 -5.62 -9.34
N ASN A 173 7.90 -5.76 -8.27
CA ASN A 173 9.27 -6.25 -8.31
C ASN A 173 9.58 -7.22 -7.16
N GLY A 174 8.85 -8.35 -7.11
CA GLY A 174 9.07 -9.41 -6.13
C GLY A 174 8.17 -9.36 -4.89
N GLY A 175 7.24 -8.41 -4.83
CA GLY A 175 6.22 -8.31 -3.81
C GLY A 175 6.56 -7.36 -2.66
N THR A 176 5.52 -6.81 -2.07
CA THR A 176 5.54 -5.99 -0.86
C THR A 176 5.07 -6.80 0.32
N LEU A 177 5.72 -6.65 1.47
CA LEU A 177 5.17 -7.08 2.74
C LEU A 177 4.46 -5.91 3.42
N ILE A 178 3.38 -6.22 4.11
CA ILE A 178 2.56 -5.28 4.87
C ILE A 178 2.37 -5.87 6.25
N GLY A 179 2.80 -5.14 7.27
CA GLY A 179 2.57 -5.45 8.68
C GLY A 179 1.62 -4.43 9.28
N PHE A 180 0.73 -4.86 10.16
CA PHE A 180 -0.23 -4.03 10.88
C PHE A 180 0.01 -4.12 12.38
N ASP A 181 -0.19 -2.99 13.04
CA ASP A 181 -0.39 -2.90 14.49
C ASP A 181 -1.87 -2.60 14.73
N ASP A 182 -2.49 -3.32 15.65
CA ASP A 182 -3.92 -3.25 15.92
C ASP A 182 -4.28 -2.38 17.13
N ARG A 183 -3.28 -1.68 17.69
CA ARG A 183 -3.33 -0.89 18.93
C ARG A 183 -3.51 -1.71 20.21
N GLY A 184 -3.35 -3.02 20.14
CA GLY A 184 -3.17 -3.89 21.28
C GLY A 184 -2.05 -3.40 22.20
N ASN A 185 -2.01 -3.95 23.41
CA ASN A 185 -0.89 -3.74 24.34
C ASN A 185 -0.47 -2.27 24.61
N ASN A 186 -1.43 -1.34 24.61
CA ASN A 186 -1.23 0.11 24.71
C ASN A 186 -0.63 0.78 23.46
N ASN A 187 -0.95 0.26 22.26
CA ASN A 187 -0.47 0.77 20.98
C ASN A 187 1.06 0.80 20.95
N ASP A 188 1.62 -0.39 21.09
CA ASP A 188 3.06 -0.63 21.13
C ASP A 188 3.72 -0.46 19.75
N ALA A 189 2.96 -0.51 18.65
CA ALA A 189 3.43 -0.14 17.31
C ALA A 189 4.60 -1.03 16.84
N ASP A 190 4.45 -2.34 17.02
CA ASP A 190 5.41 -3.35 16.59
C ASP A 190 5.10 -3.89 15.17
N PHE A 191 3.87 -3.68 14.70
CA PHE A 191 3.36 -4.02 13.38
C PHE A 191 3.39 -5.50 12.99
N GLN A 192 3.39 -6.40 13.99
CA GLN A 192 3.39 -7.85 13.75
C GLN A 192 2.04 -8.52 13.97
N ASP A 193 1.02 -7.74 14.33
CA ASP A 193 -0.30 -8.27 14.68
C ASP A 193 -1.00 -8.92 13.49
N PHE A 194 -0.82 -8.34 12.30
CA PHE A 194 -1.32 -8.95 11.08
C PHE A 194 -0.41 -8.68 9.91
N THR A 195 0.17 -9.75 9.35
CA THR A 195 1.16 -9.65 8.27
C THR A 195 0.69 -10.35 7.01
N VAL A 196 0.73 -9.63 5.89
CA VAL A 196 0.42 -10.15 4.55
C VAL A 196 1.49 -9.75 3.55
N SER A 197 1.65 -10.50 2.47
CA SER A 197 2.34 -10.01 1.28
C SER A 197 1.37 -9.66 0.17
N ALA A 198 1.76 -8.73 -0.68
CA ALA A 198 1.02 -8.24 -1.83
C ALA A 198 1.91 -8.24 -3.07
N GLU A 199 1.39 -8.71 -4.20
CA GLU A 199 2.08 -8.69 -5.49
C GLU A 199 1.09 -8.33 -6.58
N ALA A 200 1.48 -7.41 -7.47
CA ALA A 200 0.66 -7.10 -8.64
C ALA A 200 0.55 -8.33 -9.54
N VAL A 201 -0.68 -8.70 -9.90
CA VAL A 201 -0.93 -9.75 -10.89
C VAL A 201 -0.67 -9.14 -12.25
N PRO A 202 0.29 -9.65 -13.04
CA PRO A 202 0.50 -9.16 -14.40
C PRO A 202 -0.81 -9.31 -15.17
N GLU A 203 -1.34 -8.20 -15.70
CA GLU A 203 -2.43 -8.31 -16.65
C GLU A 203 -1.96 -9.20 -17.81
N PRO A 204 -2.81 -10.11 -18.32
CA PRO A 204 -2.53 -10.72 -19.61
C PRO A 204 -2.49 -9.57 -20.60
N MET A 205 -1.27 -9.14 -20.97
CA MET A 205 -1.08 -8.03 -21.89
C MET A 205 -2.00 -8.26 -23.07
N THR A 206 -2.93 -7.32 -23.25
CA THR A 206 -3.77 -7.23 -24.43
C THR A 206 -2.81 -7.09 -25.61
N MET A 207 -2.42 -8.24 -26.18
CA MET A 207 -1.45 -8.41 -27.27
C MET A 207 -2.02 -7.92 -28.61
N THR A 208 -3.02 -7.03 -28.56
CA THR A 208 -3.82 -6.57 -29.70
C THR A 208 -3.10 -5.47 -30.49
N GLY A 209 -2.06 -4.84 -29.93
CA GLY A 209 -1.33 -3.75 -30.59
C GLY A 209 -0.12 -4.17 -31.44
N LEU A 210 0.54 -5.30 -31.15
CA LEU A 210 1.81 -5.66 -31.81
C LEU A 210 1.67 -6.69 -32.95
N ALA A 211 0.57 -7.46 -32.99
CA ALA A 211 0.33 -8.40 -34.10
C ALA A 211 -0.02 -7.69 -35.43
N LEU A 212 -0.58 -6.48 -35.39
CA LEU A 212 -0.93 -5.72 -36.60
C LEU A 212 0.26 -4.97 -37.23
N GLY A 213 1.36 -4.76 -36.49
CA GLY A 213 2.55 -4.07 -37.00
C GLY A 213 3.39 -4.92 -37.96
N LEU A 214 3.46 -6.25 -37.74
CA LEU A 214 4.25 -7.14 -38.59
C LEU A 214 3.49 -7.61 -39.84
N GLY A 215 2.17 -7.79 -39.75
CA GLY A 215 1.33 -8.13 -40.91
C GLY A 215 1.24 -7.00 -41.94
N GLY A 216 1.16 -5.74 -41.47
CA GLY A 216 1.05 -4.56 -42.34
C GLY A 216 2.31 -4.29 -43.18
N LEU A 217 3.50 -4.50 -42.61
CA LEU A 217 4.77 -4.26 -43.31
C LEU A 217 5.05 -5.31 -44.41
N VAL A 218 4.60 -6.55 -44.25
CA VAL A 218 4.72 -7.59 -45.28
C VAL A 218 3.70 -7.38 -46.40
N ALA A 219 2.46 -7.00 -46.07
CA ALA A 219 1.43 -6.70 -47.06
C ALA A 219 1.73 -5.42 -47.88
N ALA A 220 2.31 -4.39 -47.25
CA ALA A 220 2.70 -3.15 -47.93
C ALA A 220 3.88 -3.34 -48.89
N ARG A 221 4.82 -4.25 -48.58
CA ARG A 221 5.94 -4.58 -49.48
C ARG A 221 5.48 -5.35 -50.73
N ARG A 222 4.49 -6.25 -50.61
CA ARG A 222 3.94 -6.99 -51.78
C ARG A 222 3.20 -6.09 -52.77
N ARG A 223 2.51 -5.05 -52.31
CA ARG A 223 1.77 -4.12 -53.22
C ARG A 223 2.67 -3.21 -54.05
N ARG A 224 3.91 -2.91 -53.62
CA ARG A 224 4.84 -2.07 -54.41
C ARG A 224 5.59 -2.83 -55.52
N ALA A 225 5.70 -4.15 -55.43
CA ALA A 225 6.36 -4.97 -56.46
C ALA A 225 5.45 -5.28 -57.68
N SER A 226 4.13 -5.11 -57.55
CA SER A 226 3.15 -5.44 -58.60
C SER A 226 2.85 -4.29 -59.57
N LYS A 227 3.46 -3.11 -59.41
CA LYS A 227 3.15 -1.92 -60.23
C LYS A 227 4.25 -1.52 -61.24
N THR A 228 5.26 -2.36 -61.45
CA THR A 228 6.39 -2.06 -62.35
C THR A 228 6.49 -2.99 -63.57
N THR A 229 5.41 -3.67 -63.93
CA THR A 229 5.35 -4.48 -65.17
C THR A 229 4.00 -4.24 -65.87
N SER A 230 3.94 -3.17 -66.66
CA SER A 230 3.33 -3.14 -67.99
C SER A 230 3.74 -1.89 -68.74
#